data_AF-A0A927YUY0-F1
#
_entry.id   AF-A0A927YUY0-F1
#
_cell.length_a   1.000
_cell.length_b   1.000
_cell.length_c   1.000
_cell.angle_alpha   90.00
_cell.angle_beta   90.00
_cell.angle_gamma   90.00
#
_symmetry.space_group_name_H-M   'P 1'
#
loop_
_entity.id
_entity.type
_entity.pdbx_description
1 polymer ?
#
loop_
_entity_poly.entity_id
_entity_poly.type
_entity_poly.pdbx_seq_one_letter_code
_entity_poly.pdbx_strand_id
1 'polypeptide(L)'
;MSNRTYIAIDLKSFYASVECVERGLDPLNTNLVVADESRTEKTICLAVSPSLKAHGISGRARLFEVVSRVREVNNIRRKKVPGGRFTGKSYIDSELKEDIGLELDYIIAPPRMTHYIDYSTRVYNTYLKYVSSEDIHVYSIDEVFIDVTTYLNFYQLTAHELAMTIIRDVLKTTGVTATAGIGTNMYLAKIAMDIVAKHIEPDEDGVRIAEIDEQSYRRLLWGHRPITDFWRVGKGYANKLADNGIFTMGDVARCSLGKPDEYYNEDLLYRLFGINAELLIDHAWGYEPCTIADIRAYKPSTKSVSQGQVLTCPYTNEKARLVLHEMVDLMVLDLVDNNFTTDQIVLTVGYDIDNLTDPIISRVYHGPIETDGYGRKVPKKAHKSTNLGKFTSSSKLIIDKTLALFDEITDSNLLIRRLTISANHLTKEQTYEQMTLFSENDAEAEAFFEREKTVQKTVLDIKKKYGKNAVLKGINLVEGATAMDRNNQIGGHRK
;
A
#
# COMPACT_ATOMS: atom_id res chain seq x y z
N MET A 1 -22.00 28.79 -4.12
CA MET A 1 -20.87 27.85 -4.13
C MET A 1 -20.93 27.11 -5.46
N SER A 2 -19.84 27.04 -6.22
CA SER A 2 -19.80 26.22 -7.44
C SER A 2 -20.07 24.77 -7.05
N ASN A 3 -21.01 24.09 -7.72
CA ASN A 3 -21.24 22.65 -7.54
C ASN A 3 -20.01 21.92 -8.06
N ARG A 4 -19.07 21.62 -7.16
CA ARG A 4 -17.89 20.80 -7.50
C ARG A 4 -18.34 19.40 -7.87
N THR A 5 -17.59 18.76 -8.76
CA THR A 5 -17.84 17.38 -9.16
C THR A 5 -16.51 16.66 -9.34
N TYR A 6 -16.35 15.58 -8.59
CA TYR A 6 -15.17 14.73 -8.60
C TYR A 6 -15.54 13.35 -9.13
N ILE A 7 -14.60 12.74 -9.85
CA ILE A 7 -14.66 11.34 -10.27
C ILE A 7 -13.51 10.60 -9.59
N ALA A 8 -13.81 9.52 -8.90
CA ALA A 8 -12.83 8.51 -8.50
C ALA A 8 -12.88 7.36 -9.52
N ILE A 9 -11.74 6.90 -10.02
CA ILE A 9 -11.65 5.77 -10.96
C ILE A 9 -10.68 4.74 -10.38
N ASP A 10 -11.10 3.47 -10.31
CA ASP A 10 -10.32 2.32 -9.85
C ASP A 10 -10.34 1.19 -10.90
N LEU A 11 -9.15 0.75 -11.34
CA LEU A 11 -9.02 -0.31 -12.35
C LEU A 11 -9.37 -1.68 -11.77
N LYS A 12 -10.20 -2.44 -12.49
CA LYS A 12 -10.73 -3.70 -11.97
C LYS A 12 -9.62 -4.73 -11.82
N SER A 13 -9.34 -5.16 -10.58
CA SER A 13 -8.35 -6.24 -10.32
C SER A 13 -7.01 -6.00 -11.03
N PHE A 14 -6.51 -4.77 -11.00
CA PHE A 14 -5.47 -4.26 -11.92
C PHE A 14 -4.40 -5.27 -12.33
N TYR A 15 -3.61 -5.81 -11.38
CA TYR A 15 -2.52 -6.73 -11.73
C TYR A 15 -3.02 -8.01 -12.41
N ALA A 16 -4.11 -8.61 -11.94
CA ALA A 16 -4.67 -9.81 -12.56
C ALA A 16 -5.21 -9.52 -13.97
N SER A 17 -5.84 -8.36 -14.16
CA SER A 17 -6.36 -7.94 -15.46
C SER A 17 -5.24 -7.68 -16.47
N VAL A 18 -4.15 -7.02 -16.05
CA VAL A 18 -2.95 -6.87 -16.89
C VAL A 18 -2.36 -8.23 -17.27
N GLU A 19 -2.26 -9.17 -16.33
CA GLU A 19 -1.77 -10.53 -16.63
C GLU A 19 -2.69 -11.31 -17.59
N CYS A 20 -4.02 -11.12 -17.52
CA CYS A 20 -4.95 -11.71 -18.49
C CYS A 20 -4.76 -11.10 -19.89
N VAL A 21 -4.76 -9.76 -20.01
CA VAL A 21 -4.61 -9.07 -21.31
C VAL A 21 -3.32 -9.47 -22.00
N GLU A 22 -2.21 -9.52 -21.26
CA GLU A 22 -0.89 -9.91 -21.79
C GLU A 22 -0.83 -11.36 -22.29
N ARG A 23 -1.79 -12.20 -21.87
CA ARG A 23 -1.94 -13.59 -22.33
C ARG A 23 -2.99 -13.74 -23.44
N GLY A 24 -3.57 -12.64 -23.92
CA GLY A 24 -4.67 -12.65 -24.88
C GLY A 24 -5.96 -13.23 -24.29
N LEU A 25 -6.14 -13.14 -22.97
CA LEU A 25 -7.28 -13.66 -22.23
C LEU A 25 -8.17 -12.52 -21.75
N ASP A 26 -9.48 -12.77 -21.65
CA ASP A 26 -10.45 -11.82 -21.10
C ASP A 26 -10.29 -11.71 -19.57
N PRO A 27 -9.96 -10.52 -19.02
CA PRO A 27 -9.85 -10.29 -17.58
C PRO A 27 -11.09 -10.64 -16.77
N LEU A 28 -12.29 -10.48 -17.32
CA LEU A 28 -13.55 -10.67 -16.59
C LEU A 28 -13.98 -12.14 -16.55
N ASN A 29 -13.53 -12.94 -17.51
CA ASN A 29 -13.92 -14.34 -17.69
C ASN A 29 -12.83 -15.34 -17.23
N THR A 30 -11.57 -14.91 -17.10
CA THR A 30 -10.43 -15.80 -16.81
C THR A 30 -10.13 -15.91 -15.32
N ASN A 31 -10.13 -17.12 -14.77
CA ASN A 31 -9.72 -17.42 -13.40
C ASN A 31 -8.18 -17.35 -13.28
N LEU A 32 -7.67 -16.27 -12.68
CA LEU A 32 -6.25 -16.01 -12.55
C LEU A 32 -5.91 -15.40 -11.20
N VAL A 33 -4.76 -15.77 -10.65
CA VAL A 33 -4.17 -15.18 -9.45
C VAL A 33 -2.75 -14.71 -9.74
N VAL A 34 -2.39 -13.53 -9.22
CA VAL A 34 -1.02 -13.01 -9.30
C VAL A 34 -0.31 -13.35 -8.00
N ALA A 35 0.62 -14.30 -8.05
CA ALA A 35 1.36 -14.78 -6.89
C ALA A 35 2.74 -15.31 -7.31
N ASP A 36 3.69 -15.27 -6.38
CA ASP A 36 5.01 -15.87 -6.58
C ASP A 36 5.02 -17.30 -6.01
N GLU A 37 4.70 -18.28 -6.86
CA GLU A 37 4.65 -19.70 -6.50
C GLU A 37 6.03 -20.30 -6.16
N SER A 38 7.13 -19.66 -6.59
CA SER A 38 8.49 -20.12 -6.28
C SER A 38 8.83 -19.99 -4.80
N ARG A 39 8.03 -19.22 -4.05
CA ARG A 39 8.12 -19.10 -2.60
C ARG A 39 7.34 -20.25 -1.93
N THR A 40 6.62 -19.94 -0.86
CA THR A 40 5.73 -20.90 -0.19
C THR A 40 4.28 -20.58 -0.55
N GLU A 41 3.37 -21.54 -0.40
CA GLU A 41 1.93 -21.28 -0.54
C GLU A 41 1.39 -20.25 0.49
N LYS A 42 2.20 -19.91 1.51
CA LYS A 42 1.94 -18.80 2.44
C LYS A 42 2.22 -17.43 1.80
N THR A 43 2.62 -17.35 0.53
CA THR A 43 2.81 -16.10 -0.19
C THR A 43 1.50 -15.32 -0.31
N ILE A 44 1.60 -14.00 -0.41
CA ILE A 44 0.44 -13.12 -0.63
C ILE A 44 0.12 -13.15 -2.12
N CYS A 45 -1.16 -13.32 -2.45
CA CYS A 45 -1.65 -13.03 -3.80
C CYS A 45 -1.77 -11.52 -3.96
N LEU A 46 -1.04 -10.94 -4.91
CA LEU A 46 -1.09 -9.51 -5.21
C LEU A 46 -2.45 -9.09 -5.78
N ALA A 47 -3.05 -9.96 -6.60
CA ALA A 47 -4.37 -9.76 -7.15
C ALA A 47 -5.03 -11.10 -7.46
N VAL A 48 -6.36 -11.08 -7.48
CA VAL A 48 -7.22 -12.19 -7.88
C VAL A 48 -8.17 -11.65 -8.94
N SER A 49 -8.35 -12.39 -10.04
CA SER A 49 -9.23 -11.96 -11.14
C SER A 49 -10.70 -11.85 -10.67
N PRO A 50 -11.52 -11.03 -11.34
CA PRO A 50 -12.94 -10.88 -11.00
C PRO A 50 -13.72 -12.21 -10.97
N SER A 51 -13.54 -13.07 -11.97
CA SER A 51 -14.19 -14.39 -12.01
C SER A 51 -13.78 -15.28 -10.84
N LEU A 52 -12.48 -15.32 -10.50
CA LEU A 52 -12.01 -16.14 -9.39
C LEU A 52 -12.49 -15.59 -8.03
N LYS A 53 -12.63 -14.27 -7.89
CA LYS A 53 -13.27 -13.64 -6.71
C LYS A 53 -14.75 -14.00 -6.57
N ALA A 54 -15.47 -14.24 -7.67
CA ALA A 54 -16.88 -14.64 -7.62
C ALA A 54 -17.10 -15.97 -6.88
N HIS A 55 -16.06 -16.80 -6.73
CA HIS A 55 -16.08 -18.00 -5.91
C HIS A 55 -15.88 -17.76 -4.40
N GLY A 56 -15.84 -16.51 -3.95
CA GLY A 56 -15.68 -16.13 -2.54
C GLY A 56 -14.22 -16.05 -2.08
N ILE A 57 -13.28 -15.91 -3.02
CA ILE A 57 -11.86 -15.71 -2.73
C ILE A 57 -11.62 -14.23 -2.45
N SER A 58 -10.94 -13.92 -1.34
CA SER A 58 -10.57 -12.55 -0.99
C SER A 58 -9.55 -11.98 -1.98
N GLY A 59 -9.68 -10.70 -2.33
CA GLY A 59 -8.70 -10.00 -3.17
C GLY A 59 -7.30 -9.88 -2.56
N ARG A 60 -7.14 -10.13 -1.25
CA ARG A 60 -5.86 -10.16 -0.52
C ARG A 60 -5.62 -11.52 0.14
N ALA A 61 -6.05 -12.60 -0.51
CA ALA A 61 -5.85 -13.96 -0.04
C ALA A 61 -4.36 -14.37 -0.05
N ARG A 62 -4.02 -15.38 0.74
CA ARG A 62 -2.79 -16.16 0.60
C ARG A 62 -3.01 -17.27 -0.44
N LEU A 63 -1.94 -17.73 -1.09
CA LEU A 63 -2.08 -18.74 -2.15
C LEU A 63 -2.72 -20.04 -1.64
N PHE A 64 -2.39 -20.49 -0.43
CA PHE A 64 -3.04 -21.67 0.17
C PHE A 64 -4.55 -21.48 0.38
N GLU A 65 -5.03 -20.26 0.62
CA GLU A 65 -6.47 -19.97 0.78
C GLU A 65 -7.19 -20.09 -0.58
N VAL A 66 -6.54 -19.65 -1.66
CA VAL A 66 -7.00 -19.85 -3.04
C VAL A 66 -7.09 -21.34 -3.35
N VAL A 67 -6.02 -22.10 -3.10
CA VAL A 67 -5.98 -23.56 -3.30
C VAL A 67 -7.09 -24.26 -2.53
N SER A 68 -7.25 -23.94 -1.24
CA SER A 68 -8.29 -24.52 -0.39
C SER A 68 -9.69 -24.21 -0.93
N ARG A 69 -9.94 -22.95 -1.29
CA ARG A 69 -11.25 -22.52 -1.76
C ARG A 69 -11.61 -23.14 -3.11
N VAL A 70 -10.67 -23.23 -4.04
CA VAL A 70 -10.88 -23.91 -5.33
C VAL A 70 -11.20 -25.40 -5.12
N ARG A 71 -10.50 -26.07 -4.19
CA ARG A 71 -10.82 -27.47 -3.83
C ARG A 71 -12.25 -27.60 -3.29
N GLU A 72 -12.70 -26.68 -2.43
CA GLU A 72 -14.09 -26.67 -1.93
C GLU A 72 -15.10 -26.50 -3.06
N VAL A 73 -14.86 -25.54 -3.97
CA VAL A 73 -15.73 -25.31 -5.14
C VAL A 73 -15.79 -26.56 -6.01
N ASN A 74 -14.66 -27.20 -6.29
CA ASN A 74 -14.60 -28.44 -7.06
C ASN A 74 -15.29 -29.60 -6.35
N ASN A 75 -15.20 -29.69 -5.02
CA ASN A 75 -15.96 -30.70 -4.26
C ASN A 75 -17.47 -30.50 -4.39
N ILE A 76 -17.95 -29.25 -4.44
CA ILE A 76 -19.36 -28.93 -4.66
C ILE A 76 -19.77 -29.24 -6.11
N ARG A 77 -18.97 -28.82 -7.09
CA ARG A 77 -19.21 -29.11 -8.52
C ARG A 77 -19.28 -30.60 -8.78
N ARG A 78 -18.33 -31.38 -8.24
CA ARG A 78 -18.25 -32.84 -8.39
C ARG A 78 -19.53 -33.56 -7.93
N LYS A 79 -20.19 -33.07 -6.87
CA LYS A 79 -21.46 -33.65 -6.39
C LYS A 79 -22.62 -33.44 -7.38
N LYS A 80 -22.54 -32.44 -8.26
CA LYS A 80 -23.54 -32.12 -9.28
C LYS A 80 -23.32 -32.89 -10.59
N VAL A 81 -22.12 -33.41 -10.83
CA VAL A 81 -21.78 -34.14 -12.06
C VAL A 81 -22.34 -35.57 -12.01
N PRO A 82 -23.09 -36.01 -13.04
CA PRO A 82 -23.52 -37.40 -13.16
C PRO A 82 -22.31 -38.35 -13.14
N GLY A 83 -22.28 -39.29 -12.18
CA GLY A 83 -21.16 -40.21 -12.00
C GLY A 83 -19.94 -39.63 -11.25
N GLY A 84 -20.00 -38.36 -10.82
CA GLY A 84 -19.04 -37.78 -9.89
C GLY A 84 -17.60 -37.61 -10.42
N ARG A 85 -17.41 -37.65 -11.74
CA ARG A 85 -16.10 -37.53 -12.39
C ARG A 85 -16.10 -36.40 -13.41
N PHE A 86 -15.12 -35.51 -13.30
CA PHE A 86 -14.91 -34.43 -14.27
C PHE A 86 -14.36 -34.98 -15.60
N THR A 87 -14.80 -34.39 -16.71
CA THR A 87 -14.38 -34.70 -18.08
C THR A 87 -13.12 -33.92 -18.49
N GLY A 88 -12.87 -32.78 -17.85
CA GLY A 88 -11.74 -31.92 -18.11
C GLY A 88 -11.58 -30.83 -17.06
N LYS A 89 -10.73 -29.85 -17.37
CA LYS A 89 -10.46 -28.67 -16.55
C LYS A 89 -10.64 -27.42 -17.40
N SER A 90 -11.13 -26.33 -16.80
CA SER A 90 -11.11 -25.03 -17.44
C SER A 90 -10.81 -23.93 -16.44
N TYR A 91 -10.05 -22.94 -16.89
CA TYR A 91 -9.82 -21.69 -16.18
C TYR A 91 -10.75 -20.57 -16.68
N ILE A 92 -11.65 -20.83 -17.63
CA ILE A 92 -12.60 -19.87 -18.18
C ILE A 92 -13.96 -20.03 -17.48
N ASP A 93 -14.49 -18.96 -16.90
CA ASP A 93 -15.71 -18.98 -16.09
C ASP A 93 -16.98 -19.31 -16.90
N SER A 94 -17.10 -18.79 -18.12
CA SER A 94 -18.20 -19.14 -19.05
C SER A 94 -18.23 -20.63 -19.38
N GLU A 95 -17.10 -21.24 -19.75
CA GLU A 95 -17.01 -22.69 -19.99
C GLU A 95 -17.41 -23.50 -18.75
N LEU A 96 -16.99 -23.07 -17.56
CA LEU A 96 -17.35 -23.71 -16.29
C LEU A 96 -18.83 -23.56 -15.93
N LYS A 97 -19.51 -22.52 -16.41
CA LYS A 97 -20.95 -22.31 -16.23
C LYS A 97 -21.77 -23.14 -17.22
N GLU A 98 -21.28 -23.28 -18.45
CA GLU A 98 -21.93 -24.07 -19.50
C GLU A 98 -21.77 -25.58 -19.27
N ASP A 99 -20.56 -26.03 -18.91
CA ASP A 99 -20.27 -27.44 -18.65
C ASP A 99 -19.97 -27.71 -17.16
N ILE A 100 -20.95 -28.32 -16.50
CA ILE A 100 -20.82 -28.77 -15.10
C ILE A 100 -19.76 -29.87 -14.92
N GLY A 101 -19.43 -30.60 -15.99
CA GLY A 101 -18.44 -31.67 -16.04
C GLY A 101 -16.99 -31.17 -16.03
N LEU A 102 -16.76 -29.87 -16.14
CA LEU A 102 -15.42 -29.27 -16.03
C LEU A 102 -15.06 -28.95 -14.57
N GLU A 103 -13.84 -29.32 -14.19
CA GLU A 103 -13.20 -28.90 -12.95
C GLU A 103 -12.73 -27.44 -13.07
N LEU A 104 -12.99 -26.62 -12.04
CA LEU A 104 -12.44 -25.26 -11.96
C LEU A 104 -10.92 -25.36 -11.78
N ASP A 105 -10.20 -24.78 -12.74
CA ASP A 105 -8.77 -24.54 -12.69
C ASP A 105 -8.49 -23.04 -12.72
N TYR A 106 -7.23 -22.65 -12.50
CA TYR A 106 -6.84 -21.24 -12.52
C TYR A 106 -5.37 -21.07 -12.89
N ILE A 107 -5.05 -19.90 -13.42
CA ILE A 107 -3.68 -19.53 -13.80
C ILE A 107 -2.99 -18.85 -12.63
N ILE A 108 -1.76 -19.25 -12.32
CA ILE A 108 -0.87 -18.51 -11.41
C ILE A 108 0.10 -17.70 -12.26
N ALA A 109 0.03 -16.38 -12.16
CA ALA A 109 0.93 -15.46 -12.84
C ALA A 109 1.96 -14.87 -11.87
N PRO A 110 3.26 -14.90 -12.20
CA PRO A 110 4.26 -14.24 -11.37
C PRO A 110 4.11 -12.72 -11.48
N PRO A 111 4.36 -11.97 -10.39
CA PRO A 111 4.23 -10.51 -10.40
C PRO A 111 5.33 -9.86 -11.26
N ARG A 112 4.95 -8.89 -12.10
CA ARG A 112 5.82 -8.11 -13.00
C ARG A 112 5.68 -6.61 -12.74
N MET A 113 6.28 -6.12 -11.66
CA MET A 113 5.97 -4.78 -11.14
C MET A 113 6.34 -3.63 -12.08
N THR A 114 7.44 -3.75 -12.84
CA THR A 114 7.84 -2.75 -13.84
C THR A 114 6.78 -2.65 -14.93
N HIS A 115 6.28 -3.80 -15.38
CA HIS A 115 5.23 -3.89 -16.39
C HIS A 115 3.91 -3.26 -15.92
N TYR A 116 3.56 -3.43 -14.65
CA TYR A 116 2.38 -2.79 -14.07
C TYR A 116 2.52 -1.26 -13.99
N ILE A 117 3.72 -0.74 -13.73
CA ILE A 117 4.00 0.70 -13.77
C ILE A 117 3.86 1.24 -15.20
N ASP A 118 4.34 0.49 -16.20
CA ASP A 118 4.19 0.86 -17.61
C ASP A 118 2.70 0.93 -18.01
N TYR A 119 1.91 -0.05 -17.59
CA TYR A 119 0.46 -0.05 -17.78
C TYR A 119 -0.22 1.14 -17.11
N SER A 120 0.10 1.40 -15.84
CA SER A 120 -0.42 2.56 -15.10
C SER A 120 -0.07 3.88 -15.81
N THR A 121 1.13 3.99 -16.37
CA THR A 121 1.57 5.15 -17.15
C THR A 121 0.72 5.31 -18.43
N ARG A 122 0.41 4.22 -19.13
CA ARG A 122 -0.49 4.26 -20.30
C ARG A 122 -1.90 4.74 -19.93
N VAL A 123 -2.43 4.24 -18.82
CA VAL A 123 -3.73 4.66 -18.27
C VAL A 123 -3.71 6.15 -17.92
N TYR A 124 -2.68 6.62 -17.20
CA TYR A 124 -2.54 8.01 -16.83
C TYR A 124 -2.45 8.93 -18.06
N ASN A 125 -1.70 8.52 -19.09
CA ASN A 125 -1.64 9.25 -20.35
C ASN A 125 -2.99 9.34 -21.06
N THR A 126 -3.87 8.35 -20.90
CA THR A 126 -5.25 8.43 -21.37
C THR A 126 -6.02 9.52 -20.61
N TYR A 127 -5.88 9.61 -19.29
CA TYR A 127 -6.53 10.67 -18.50
C TYR A 127 -6.09 12.07 -18.95
N LEU A 128 -4.80 12.25 -19.26
CA LEU A 128 -4.25 13.53 -19.73
C LEU A 128 -4.80 14.01 -21.08
N LYS A 129 -5.47 13.14 -21.86
CA LYS A 129 -6.19 13.55 -23.07
C LYS A 129 -7.44 14.38 -22.76
N TYR A 130 -8.00 14.21 -21.55
CA TYR A 130 -9.30 14.78 -21.17
C TYR A 130 -9.18 15.88 -20.11
N VAL A 131 -8.24 15.74 -19.18
CA VAL A 131 -8.13 16.58 -17.99
C VAL A 131 -6.67 16.99 -17.76
N SER A 132 -6.46 18.23 -17.30
CA SER A 132 -5.12 18.70 -16.92
C SER A 132 -4.53 17.83 -15.82
N SER A 133 -3.21 17.63 -15.86
CA SER A 133 -2.50 16.99 -14.77
C SER A 133 -2.76 17.68 -13.42
N GLU A 134 -3.08 18.98 -13.40
CA GLU A 134 -3.36 19.76 -12.18
C GLU A 134 -4.61 19.33 -11.42
N ASP A 135 -5.60 18.82 -12.15
CA ASP A 135 -6.90 18.41 -11.62
C ASP A 135 -6.98 16.89 -11.39
N ILE A 136 -5.84 16.19 -11.50
CA ILE A 136 -5.72 14.76 -11.21
C ILE A 136 -4.88 14.56 -9.95
N HIS A 137 -5.37 13.73 -9.04
CA HIS A 137 -4.64 13.21 -7.91
C HIS A 137 -4.51 11.69 -8.01
N VAL A 138 -3.27 11.22 -8.16
CA VAL A 138 -2.95 9.79 -8.18
C VAL A 138 -3.02 9.25 -6.75
N TYR A 139 -4.00 8.40 -6.47
CA TYR A 139 -4.20 7.80 -5.15
C TYR A 139 -3.40 6.50 -5.00
N SER A 140 -3.35 5.67 -6.04
CA SER A 140 -2.54 4.46 -6.14
C SER A 140 -2.09 4.22 -7.60
N ILE A 141 -1.46 3.07 -7.87
CA ILE A 141 -1.06 2.67 -9.24
C ILE A 141 -2.27 2.48 -10.18
N ASP A 142 -3.42 2.16 -9.62
CA ASP A 142 -4.66 1.81 -10.31
C ASP A 142 -5.84 2.73 -9.96
N GLU A 143 -5.65 3.71 -9.08
CA GLU A 143 -6.71 4.57 -8.56
C GLU A 143 -6.36 6.05 -8.67
N VAL A 144 -7.30 6.86 -9.18
CA VAL A 144 -7.16 8.31 -9.31
C VAL A 144 -8.41 9.05 -8.85
N PHE A 145 -8.23 10.26 -8.35
CA PHE A 145 -9.27 11.28 -8.24
C PHE A 145 -9.08 12.33 -9.33
N ILE A 146 -10.19 12.79 -9.91
CA ILE A 146 -10.22 13.78 -10.97
C ILE A 146 -11.26 14.84 -10.61
N ASP A 147 -10.84 16.10 -10.53
CA ASP A 147 -11.78 17.23 -10.47
C ASP A 147 -12.25 17.56 -11.89
N VAL A 148 -13.50 17.25 -12.19
CA VAL A 148 -14.08 17.47 -13.53
C VAL A 148 -14.93 18.73 -13.60
N THR A 149 -15.04 19.50 -12.52
CA THR A 149 -15.99 20.61 -12.36
C THR A 149 -16.01 21.57 -13.55
N THR A 150 -14.85 22.00 -14.02
CA THR A 150 -14.71 22.94 -15.14
C THR A 150 -14.85 22.28 -16.51
N TYR A 151 -14.55 20.98 -16.59
CA TYR A 151 -14.51 20.20 -17.83
C TYR A 151 -15.90 19.79 -18.32
N LEU A 152 -16.88 19.61 -17.42
CA LEU A 152 -18.25 19.25 -17.80
C LEU A 152 -18.86 20.28 -18.77
N ASN A 153 -18.70 21.57 -18.45
CA ASN A 153 -19.16 22.66 -19.31
C ASN A 153 -18.35 22.78 -20.60
N PHE A 154 -17.05 22.46 -20.58
CA PHE A 154 -16.22 22.49 -21.78
C PHE A 154 -16.65 21.42 -22.79
N TYR A 155 -16.87 20.19 -22.31
CA TYR A 155 -17.27 19.08 -23.18
C TYR A 155 -18.77 19.02 -23.46
N GLN A 156 -19.60 19.79 -22.74
CA GLN A 156 -21.07 19.70 -22.78
C GLN A 156 -21.56 18.28 -22.45
N LEU A 157 -20.89 17.63 -21.49
CA LEU A 157 -21.20 16.29 -21.03
C LEU A 157 -21.58 16.32 -19.55
N THR A 158 -22.44 15.40 -19.15
CA THR A 158 -22.63 15.06 -17.74
C THR A 158 -21.37 14.39 -17.20
N ALA A 159 -21.22 14.37 -15.87
CA ALA A 159 -20.11 13.68 -15.22
C ALA A 159 -20.11 12.18 -15.54
N HIS A 160 -21.30 11.57 -15.63
CA HIS A 160 -21.47 10.17 -16.03
C HIS A 160 -20.92 9.89 -17.43
N GLU A 161 -21.32 10.72 -18.41
CA GLU A 161 -20.89 10.57 -19.80
C GLU A 161 -19.39 10.78 -19.95
N LEU A 162 -18.82 11.76 -19.25
CA LEU A 162 -17.37 12.00 -19.24
C LEU A 162 -16.61 10.82 -18.59
N ALA A 163 -17.07 10.31 -17.44
CA ALA A 163 -16.51 9.13 -16.78
C ALA A 163 -16.51 7.93 -17.72
N MET A 164 -17.66 7.63 -18.33
CA MET A 164 -17.83 6.53 -19.28
C MET A 164 -16.90 6.67 -20.49
N THR A 165 -16.77 7.88 -21.03
CA THR A 165 -15.87 8.17 -22.16
C THR A 165 -14.42 7.87 -21.80
N ILE A 166 -13.96 8.33 -20.64
CA ILE A 166 -12.59 8.11 -20.15
C ILE A 166 -12.34 6.62 -19.93
N ILE A 167 -13.25 5.91 -19.25
CA ILE A 167 -13.11 4.48 -18.95
C ILE A 167 -13.07 3.64 -20.23
N ARG A 168 -13.92 3.95 -21.22
CA ARG A 168 -13.91 3.25 -22.50
C ARG A 168 -12.62 3.48 -23.29
N ASP A 169 -12.02 4.68 -23.23
CA ASP A 169 -10.71 4.91 -23.84
C ASP A 169 -9.59 4.16 -23.10
N VAL A 170 -9.66 4.06 -21.77
CA VAL A 170 -8.76 3.21 -20.98
C VAL A 170 -8.89 1.74 -21.39
N LEU A 171 -10.11 1.21 -21.48
CA LEU A 171 -10.38 -0.15 -21.91
C LEU A 171 -9.86 -0.40 -23.32
N LYS A 172 -10.13 0.50 -24.26
CA LYS A 172 -9.62 0.40 -25.65
C LYS A 172 -8.10 0.43 -25.71
N THR A 173 -7.46 1.26 -24.89
CA THR A 173 -5.99 1.44 -24.90
C THR A 173 -5.26 0.29 -24.22
N THR A 174 -5.85 -0.31 -23.18
CA THR A 174 -5.13 -1.22 -22.28
C THR A 174 -5.75 -2.61 -22.13
N GLY A 175 -6.99 -2.81 -22.57
CA GLY A 175 -7.78 -4.02 -22.31
C GLY A 175 -8.28 -4.15 -20.86
N VAL A 176 -8.04 -3.14 -20.01
CA VAL A 176 -8.44 -3.16 -18.60
C VAL A 176 -9.62 -2.23 -18.38
N THR A 177 -10.71 -2.76 -17.83
CA THR A 177 -11.90 -1.99 -17.44
C THR A 177 -11.76 -1.38 -16.04
N ALA A 178 -12.65 -0.45 -15.70
CA ALA A 178 -12.61 0.29 -14.44
C ALA A 178 -14.00 0.44 -13.81
N THR A 179 -14.00 0.73 -12.51
CA THR A 179 -15.16 1.20 -11.75
C THR A 179 -14.96 2.67 -11.44
N ALA A 180 -16.01 3.47 -11.46
CA ALA A 180 -15.94 4.86 -11.05
C ALA A 180 -17.05 5.25 -10.08
N GLY A 181 -16.76 6.27 -9.28
CA GLY A 181 -17.70 6.93 -8.40
C GLY A 181 -17.66 8.43 -8.64
N ILE A 182 -18.84 9.05 -8.66
CA ILE A 182 -19.02 10.47 -8.88
C ILE A 182 -19.60 11.08 -7.62
N GLY A 183 -19.06 12.21 -7.17
CA GLY A 183 -19.61 12.92 -6.03
C GLY A 183 -19.28 14.40 -6.01
N THR A 184 -19.94 15.13 -5.12
CA THR A 184 -19.75 16.58 -4.92
C THR A 184 -18.43 16.92 -4.23
N ASN A 185 -17.79 15.92 -3.60
CA ASN A 185 -16.47 15.99 -2.98
C ASN A 185 -15.72 14.65 -3.14
N MET A 186 -14.42 14.63 -2.84
CA MET A 186 -13.59 13.42 -3.00
C MET A 186 -14.04 12.25 -2.13
N TYR A 187 -14.55 12.51 -0.91
CA TYR A 187 -15.08 11.46 -0.04
C TYR A 187 -16.27 10.77 -0.69
N LEU A 188 -17.25 11.53 -1.17
CA LEU A 188 -18.45 10.98 -1.82
C LEU A 188 -18.12 10.27 -3.13
N ALA A 189 -17.20 10.79 -3.95
CA ALA A 189 -16.73 10.10 -5.14
C ALA A 189 -16.10 8.73 -4.78
N LYS A 190 -15.26 8.69 -3.73
CA LYS A 190 -14.66 7.45 -3.23
C LYS A 190 -15.70 6.46 -2.71
N ILE A 191 -16.68 6.92 -1.92
CA ILE A 191 -17.73 6.07 -1.35
C ILE A 191 -18.69 5.56 -2.42
N ALA A 192 -19.05 6.37 -3.42
CA ALA A 192 -19.83 5.93 -4.57
C ALA A 192 -19.13 4.76 -5.26
N MET A 193 -17.82 4.87 -5.50
CA MET A 193 -17.03 3.83 -6.15
C MET A 193 -16.88 2.57 -5.27
N ASP A 194 -16.51 2.74 -4.00
CA ASP A 194 -16.14 1.64 -3.11
C ASP A 194 -17.34 0.85 -2.58
N ILE A 195 -18.49 1.50 -2.43
CA ILE A 195 -19.68 0.88 -1.83
C ILE A 195 -20.77 0.71 -2.88
N VAL A 196 -21.26 1.82 -3.43
CA VAL A 196 -22.47 1.82 -4.28
C VAL A 196 -22.22 1.09 -5.61
N ALA A 197 -21.13 1.42 -6.31
CA ALA A 197 -20.82 0.85 -7.61
C ALA A 197 -20.55 -0.66 -7.58
N LYS A 198 -20.18 -1.23 -6.43
CA LYS A 198 -20.00 -2.69 -6.29
C LYS A 198 -21.31 -3.46 -6.41
N HIS A 199 -22.45 -2.82 -6.11
CA HIS A 199 -23.79 -3.40 -6.17
C HIS A 199 -24.51 -3.12 -7.50
N ILE A 200 -23.88 -2.36 -8.41
CA ILE A 200 -24.41 -2.10 -9.75
C ILE A 200 -23.96 -3.23 -10.69
N GLU A 201 -24.90 -3.73 -11.49
CA GLU A 201 -24.58 -4.68 -12.55
C GLU A 201 -23.69 -4.01 -13.60
N PRO A 202 -22.57 -4.64 -14.00
CA PRO A 202 -21.70 -4.07 -15.01
C PRO A 202 -22.41 -3.98 -16.37
N ASP A 203 -22.01 -3.01 -17.19
CA ASP A 203 -22.39 -2.99 -18.61
C ASP A 203 -21.60 -4.04 -19.43
N GLU A 204 -21.81 -4.05 -20.76
CA GLU A 204 -21.15 -4.98 -21.69
C GLU A 204 -19.61 -4.86 -21.64
N ASP A 205 -19.09 -3.69 -21.30
CA ASP A 205 -17.66 -3.38 -21.18
C ASP A 205 -17.11 -3.66 -19.75
N GLY A 206 -17.95 -4.18 -18.84
CA GLY A 206 -17.60 -4.42 -17.45
C GLY A 206 -17.61 -3.18 -16.55
N VAL A 207 -18.04 -2.03 -17.07
CA VAL A 207 -17.97 -0.72 -16.41
C VAL A 207 -19.07 -0.62 -15.36
N ARG A 208 -18.72 0.01 -14.23
CA ARG A 208 -19.66 0.32 -13.15
C ARG A 208 -19.45 1.76 -12.70
N ILE A 209 -20.50 2.57 -12.74
CA ILE A 209 -20.46 3.97 -12.32
C ILE A 209 -21.58 4.18 -11.31
N ALA A 210 -21.26 4.75 -10.16
CA ALA A 210 -22.23 5.21 -9.19
C ALA A 210 -22.07 6.70 -8.90
N GLU A 211 -23.15 7.36 -8.52
CA GLU A 211 -23.18 8.80 -8.28
C GLU A 211 -23.91 9.07 -6.97
N ILE A 212 -23.29 9.84 -6.08
CA ILE A 212 -23.91 10.26 -4.83
C ILE A 212 -23.58 11.72 -4.50
N ASP A 213 -24.55 12.38 -3.90
CA ASP A 213 -24.43 13.67 -3.21
C ASP A 213 -24.64 13.47 -1.70
N GLU A 214 -24.56 14.53 -0.92
CA GLU A 214 -24.69 14.46 0.54
C GLU A 214 -26.06 13.91 0.97
N GLN A 215 -27.13 14.22 0.23
CA GLN A 215 -28.47 13.78 0.60
C GLN A 215 -28.69 12.29 0.28
N SER A 216 -28.32 11.85 -0.92
CA SER A 216 -28.39 10.45 -1.34
C SER A 216 -27.45 9.58 -0.52
N TYR A 217 -26.25 10.05 -0.18
CA TYR A 217 -25.35 9.39 0.76
C TYR A 217 -26.04 9.07 2.09
N ARG A 218 -26.68 10.06 2.73
CA ARG A 218 -27.39 9.88 4.01
C ARG A 218 -28.56 8.90 3.88
N ARG A 219 -29.34 9.00 2.79
CA ARG A 219 -30.47 8.10 2.53
C ARG A 219 -30.04 6.65 2.29
N LEU A 220 -28.95 6.45 1.53
CA LEU A 220 -28.50 5.13 1.10
C LEU A 220 -27.63 4.44 2.13
N LEU A 221 -26.73 5.18 2.79
CA LEU A 221 -25.57 4.58 3.47
C LEU A 221 -25.51 4.80 4.99
N TRP A 222 -26.37 5.63 5.59
CA TRP A 222 -26.35 5.77 7.06
C TRP A 222 -26.60 4.46 7.81
N GLY A 223 -27.36 3.54 7.23
CA GLY A 223 -27.60 2.21 7.80
C GLY A 223 -26.61 1.13 7.35
N HIS A 224 -25.62 1.47 6.50
CA HIS A 224 -24.72 0.50 5.88
C HIS A 224 -23.85 -0.23 6.92
N ARG A 225 -23.66 -1.53 6.71
CA ARG A 225 -22.76 -2.37 7.50
C ARG A 225 -22.00 -3.33 6.57
N PRO A 226 -20.71 -3.60 6.88
CA PRO A 226 -19.95 -3.10 8.02
C PRO A 226 -19.46 -1.65 7.83
N ILE A 227 -19.29 -0.91 8.93
CA ILE A 227 -18.75 0.46 8.88
C ILE A 227 -17.30 0.53 8.35
N THR A 228 -16.60 -0.60 8.30
CA THR A 228 -15.25 -0.70 7.73
C THR A 228 -15.19 -0.55 6.21
N ASP A 229 -16.34 -0.54 5.53
CA ASP A 229 -16.41 -0.28 4.09
C ASP A 229 -16.24 1.21 3.76
N PHE A 230 -16.44 2.09 4.75
CA PHE A 230 -16.25 3.52 4.56
C PHE A 230 -14.77 3.87 4.58
N TRP A 231 -14.38 4.71 3.62
CA TRP A 231 -13.03 5.25 3.52
C TRP A 231 -12.58 5.84 4.86
N ARG A 232 -11.32 5.56 5.24
CA ARG A 232 -10.67 5.91 6.52
C ARG A 232 -11.15 5.17 7.77
N VAL A 233 -12.21 4.36 7.73
CA VAL A 233 -12.67 3.58 8.89
C VAL A 233 -12.05 2.17 8.90
N GLY A 234 -10.93 2.02 9.60
CA GLY A 234 -10.28 0.71 9.80
C GLY A 234 -10.89 -0.11 10.95
N LYS A 235 -10.45 -1.37 11.10
CA LYS A 235 -10.86 -2.27 12.21
C LYS A 235 -10.71 -1.63 13.60
N GLY A 236 -9.64 -0.85 13.81
CA GLY A 236 -9.43 -0.15 15.08
C GLY A 236 -10.50 0.89 15.39
N TYR A 237 -10.96 1.64 14.37
CA TYR A 237 -12.09 2.56 14.52
C TYR A 237 -13.38 1.79 14.77
N ALA A 238 -13.67 0.80 13.94
CA ALA A 238 -14.87 -0.01 14.07
C ALA A 238 -14.99 -0.68 15.44
N ASN A 239 -13.90 -1.24 15.99
CA ASN A 239 -13.90 -1.84 17.33
C ASN A 239 -14.17 -0.79 18.41
N LYS A 240 -13.46 0.36 18.40
CA LYS A 240 -13.68 1.43 19.37
C LYS A 240 -15.12 1.98 19.33
N LEU A 241 -15.70 2.11 18.14
CA LEU A 241 -17.10 2.53 17.97
C LEU A 241 -18.06 1.45 18.51
N ALA A 242 -17.82 0.19 18.16
CA ALA A 242 -18.64 -0.94 18.59
C ALA A 242 -18.63 -1.13 20.11
N ASP A 243 -17.47 -0.95 20.77
CA ASP A 243 -17.33 -0.96 22.23
C ASP A 243 -18.20 0.11 22.91
N ASN A 244 -18.60 1.14 22.16
CA ASN A 244 -19.49 2.22 22.59
C ASN A 244 -20.90 2.14 21.98
N GLY A 245 -21.28 1.01 21.36
CA GLY A 245 -22.61 0.81 20.78
C GLY A 245 -22.87 1.53 19.45
N ILE A 246 -21.83 2.08 18.81
CA ILE A 246 -21.91 2.80 17.52
C ILE A 246 -21.46 1.84 16.40
N PHE A 247 -22.30 1.61 15.40
CA PHE A 247 -22.03 0.57 14.38
C PHE A 247 -22.14 1.04 12.94
N THR A 248 -22.66 2.24 12.70
CA THR A 248 -22.93 2.78 11.37
C THR A 248 -22.57 4.26 11.29
N MET A 249 -22.43 4.81 10.08
CA MET A 249 -22.24 6.25 9.91
C MET A 249 -23.43 7.07 10.40
N GLY A 250 -24.65 6.52 10.32
CA GLY A 250 -25.84 7.16 10.90
C GLY A 250 -25.77 7.25 12.42
N ASP A 251 -25.20 6.23 13.09
CA ASP A 251 -24.99 6.27 14.54
C ASP A 251 -23.95 7.34 14.92
N VAL A 252 -22.86 7.46 14.15
CA VAL A 252 -21.85 8.52 14.34
C VAL A 252 -22.48 9.91 14.17
N ALA A 253 -23.24 10.12 13.09
CA ALA A 253 -23.93 11.39 12.83
C ALA A 253 -24.96 11.71 13.93
N ARG A 254 -25.66 10.71 14.47
CA ARG A 254 -26.57 10.90 15.60
C ARG A 254 -25.82 11.24 16.88
N CYS A 255 -24.70 10.57 17.14
CA CYS A 255 -23.84 10.85 18.29
C CYS A 255 -23.31 12.29 18.26
N SER A 256 -22.92 12.81 17.10
CA SER A 256 -22.42 14.19 16.98
C SER A 256 -23.49 15.26 17.25
N LEU A 257 -24.79 14.90 17.24
CA LEU A 257 -25.89 15.84 17.52
C LEU A 257 -26.36 15.83 18.98
N GLY A 258 -25.87 14.88 19.79
CA GLY A 258 -26.33 14.76 21.17
C GLY A 258 -25.83 15.88 22.06
N LYS A 259 -26.59 16.17 23.11
CA LYS A 259 -26.33 17.29 24.01
C LYS A 259 -25.14 17.00 24.94
N PRO A 260 -24.46 18.03 25.48
CA PRO A 260 -23.32 17.83 26.38
C PRO A 260 -23.61 16.97 27.63
N ASP A 261 -24.86 16.92 28.09
CA ASP A 261 -25.32 16.12 29.22
C ASP A 261 -25.73 14.67 28.86
N GLU A 262 -25.79 14.34 27.57
CA GLU A 262 -26.12 13.00 27.07
C GLU A 262 -24.86 12.13 26.92
N TYR A 263 -25.00 10.80 27.01
CA TYR A 263 -23.86 9.90 26.83
C TYR A 263 -23.30 9.95 25.40
N TYR A 264 -24.21 9.92 24.41
CA TYR A 264 -23.86 10.05 23.00
C TYR A 264 -23.83 11.53 22.65
N ASN A 265 -22.65 12.11 22.58
CA ASN A 265 -22.43 13.48 22.17
C ASN A 265 -21.13 13.59 21.36
N GLU A 266 -20.86 14.77 20.81
CA GLU A 266 -19.64 15.05 20.08
C GLU A 266 -18.38 14.81 20.96
N ASP A 267 -18.41 15.17 22.24
CA ASP A 267 -17.30 14.99 23.18
C ASP A 267 -16.88 13.52 23.36
N LEU A 268 -17.82 12.56 23.27
CA LEU A 268 -17.49 11.13 23.25
C LEU A 268 -16.59 10.80 22.07
N LEU A 269 -16.92 11.28 20.86
CA LEU A 269 -16.14 11.01 19.65
C LEU A 269 -14.73 11.61 19.76
N TYR A 270 -14.60 12.83 20.26
CA TYR A 270 -13.30 13.46 20.51
C TYR A 270 -12.49 12.73 21.59
N ARG A 271 -13.11 12.20 22.64
CA ARG A 271 -12.40 11.36 23.63
C ARG A 271 -11.87 10.06 23.01
N LEU A 272 -12.58 9.47 22.06
CA LEU A 272 -12.20 8.20 21.44
C LEU A 272 -11.11 8.35 20.35
N PHE A 273 -11.16 9.43 19.57
CA PHE A 273 -10.36 9.61 18.36
C PHE A 273 -9.47 10.87 18.35
N GLY A 274 -9.57 11.73 19.37
CA GLY A 274 -8.90 13.02 19.42
C GLY A 274 -9.34 13.91 18.25
N ILE A 275 -8.41 14.66 17.69
CA ILE A 275 -8.63 15.53 16.52
C ILE A 275 -9.18 14.80 15.29
N ASN A 276 -9.00 13.48 15.18
CA ASN A 276 -9.54 12.72 14.05
C ASN A 276 -11.06 12.49 14.15
N ALA A 277 -11.69 12.84 15.27
CA ALA A 277 -13.14 12.78 15.43
C ALA A 277 -13.84 13.72 14.44
N GLU A 278 -13.30 14.92 14.22
CA GLU A 278 -13.83 15.91 13.27
C GLU A 278 -14.02 15.30 11.89
N LEU A 279 -12.97 14.65 11.36
CA LEU A 279 -13.00 13.99 10.07
C LEU A 279 -14.02 12.86 10.00
N LEU A 280 -14.16 12.08 11.09
CA LEU A 280 -15.15 11.01 11.17
C LEU A 280 -16.59 11.57 11.18
N ILE A 281 -16.82 12.68 11.88
CA ILE A 281 -18.11 13.38 11.95
C ILE A 281 -18.45 13.95 10.59
N ASP A 282 -17.54 14.69 9.96
CA ASP A 282 -17.74 15.26 8.62
C ASP A 282 -18.08 14.19 7.59
N HIS A 283 -17.33 13.09 7.59
CA HIS A 283 -17.58 11.94 6.72
C HIS A 283 -18.92 11.26 7.02
N ALA A 284 -19.35 11.20 8.28
CA ALA A 284 -20.69 10.72 8.63
C ALA A 284 -21.82 11.60 8.07
N TRP A 285 -21.56 12.88 7.81
CA TRP A 285 -22.47 13.82 7.15
C TRP A 285 -22.29 13.91 5.63
N GLY A 286 -21.27 13.24 5.08
CA GLY A 286 -20.93 13.25 3.65
C GLY A 286 -20.10 14.46 3.22
N TYR A 287 -19.49 15.18 4.17
CA TYR A 287 -18.70 16.37 3.91
C TYR A 287 -17.20 16.06 3.83
N GLU A 288 -16.53 16.64 2.84
CA GLU A 288 -15.07 16.63 2.72
C GLU A 288 -14.64 17.93 2.02
N PRO A 289 -14.09 18.91 2.76
CA PRO A 289 -13.73 20.21 2.19
C PRO A 289 -12.43 20.16 1.38
N CYS A 290 -11.55 19.19 1.61
CA CYS A 290 -10.25 19.09 0.95
C CYS A 290 -10.41 18.98 -0.58
N THR A 291 -9.60 19.75 -1.31
CA THR A 291 -9.55 19.71 -2.78
C THR A 291 -8.23 19.14 -3.30
N ILE A 292 -8.20 18.79 -4.58
CA ILE A 292 -6.94 18.42 -5.26
C ILE A 292 -5.91 19.56 -5.19
N ALA A 293 -6.37 20.82 -5.26
CA ALA A 293 -5.50 21.98 -5.09
C ALA A 293 -4.91 22.05 -3.67
N ASP A 294 -5.69 21.76 -2.63
CA ASP A 294 -5.21 21.72 -1.23
C ASP A 294 -4.19 20.60 -1.02
N ILE A 295 -4.43 19.41 -1.60
CA ILE A 295 -3.49 18.29 -1.58
C ILE A 295 -2.14 18.70 -2.17
N ARG A 296 -2.15 19.45 -3.29
CA ARG A 296 -0.93 19.92 -3.97
C ARG A 296 -0.25 21.05 -3.20
N ALA A 297 -1.03 21.91 -2.54
CA ALA A 297 -0.51 23.00 -1.74
C ALA A 297 0.08 22.52 -0.40
N TYR A 298 -0.32 21.33 0.08
CA TYR A 298 0.13 20.78 1.34
C TYR A 298 1.65 20.62 1.40
N LYS A 299 2.24 21.19 2.47
CA LYS A 299 3.66 21.04 2.80
C LYS A 299 3.76 20.51 4.22
N PRO A 300 4.30 19.29 4.41
CA PRO A 300 4.44 18.75 5.75
C PRO A 300 5.48 19.56 6.53
N SER A 301 5.27 19.69 7.85
CA SER A 301 6.20 20.38 8.75
C SER A 301 7.56 19.68 8.84
N THR A 302 7.57 18.35 8.73
CA THR A 302 8.77 17.52 8.69
C THR A 302 8.63 16.45 7.62
N LYS A 303 9.76 16.05 7.03
CA LYS A 303 9.82 14.98 6.04
C LYS A 303 10.64 13.83 6.60
N SER A 304 10.32 12.61 6.18
CA SER A 304 11.09 11.41 6.50
C SER A 304 11.21 10.50 5.29
N VAL A 305 12.25 9.68 5.30
CA VAL A 305 12.42 8.56 4.37
C VAL A 305 12.55 7.31 5.23
N SER A 306 11.73 6.30 4.94
CA SER A 306 11.73 5.06 5.69
C SER A 306 11.85 3.86 4.77
N GLN A 307 12.55 2.84 5.25
CA GLN A 307 12.71 1.57 4.57
C GLN A 307 12.39 0.44 5.55
N GLY A 308 11.48 -0.44 5.14
CA GLY A 308 11.10 -1.64 5.89
C GLY A 308 11.45 -2.90 5.11
N GLN A 309 11.86 -3.94 5.83
CA GLN A 309 12.14 -5.25 5.29
C GLN A 309 11.59 -6.33 6.21
N VAL A 310 10.74 -7.20 5.65
CA VAL A 310 10.42 -8.50 6.25
C VAL A 310 11.39 -9.52 5.66
N LEU A 311 12.13 -10.21 6.52
CA LEU A 311 13.12 -11.20 6.13
C LEU A 311 12.43 -12.48 5.64
N THR A 312 13.08 -13.21 4.74
CA THR A 312 12.52 -14.42 4.12
C THR A 312 12.39 -15.55 5.14
N CYS A 313 13.39 -15.73 5.99
CA CYS A 313 13.40 -16.60 7.17
C CYS A 313 13.72 -15.78 8.44
N PRO A 314 13.56 -16.35 9.65
CA PRO A 314 14.10 -15.77 10.87
C PRO A 314 15.63 -15.67 10.76
N TYR A 315 16.20 -14.51 11.10
CA TYR A 315 17.64 -14.27 11.05
C TYR A 315 18.21 -14.19 12.46
N THR A 316 19.44 -14.67 12.64
CA THR A 316 20.22 -14.38 13.85
C THR A 316 20.54 -12.89 13.94
N ASN A 317 20.92 -12.44 15.14
CA ASN A 317 21.32 -11.06 15.38
C ASN A 317 22.42 -10.60 14.41
N GLU A 318 23.45 -11.43 14.18
CA GLU A 318 24.55 -11.16 13.26
C GLU A 318 24.11 -10.99 11.80
N LYS A 319 23.27 -11.91 11.30
CA LYS A 319 22.74 -11.82 9.92
C LYS A 319 21.82 -10.61 9.78
N ALA A 320 21.01 -10.30 10.78
CA ALA A 320 20.14 -9.13 10.77
C ALA A 320 20.95 -7.82 10.80
N ARG A 321 22.06 -7.77 11.54
CA ARG A 321 23.00 -6.65 11.58
C ARG A 321 23.63 -6.39 10.21
N LEU A 322 24.00 -7.45 9.49
CA LEU A 322 24.47 -7.37 8.11
C LEU A 322 23.41 -6.74 7.20
N VAL A 323 22.17 -7.24 7.24
CA VAL A 323 21.07 -6.68 6.43
C VAL A 323 20.78 -5.22 6.79
N LEU A 324 20.82 -4.87 8.07
CA LEU A 324 20.65 -3.48 8.51
C LEU A 324 21.73 -2.57 7.91
N HIS A 325 22.98 -3.01 7.85
CA HIS A 325 24.05 -2.27 7.19
C HIS A 325 23.72 -2.02 5.71
N GLU A 326 23.22 -3.02 4.99
CA GLU A 326 22.80 -2.86 3.60
C GLU A 326 21.65 -1.85 3.45
N MET A 327 20.65 -1.92 4.34
CA MET A 327 19.51 -1.01 4.35
C MET A 327 19.94 0.44 4.61
N VAL A 328 20.85 0.66 5.57
CA VAL A 328 21.39 1.99 5.85
C VAL A 328 22.17 2.52 4.66
N ASP A 329 23.03 1.69 4.05
CA ASP A 329 23.80 2.07 2.86
C ASP A 329 22.89 2.55 1.72
N LEU A 330 21.81 1.82 1.45
CA LEU A 330 20.82 2.20 0.44
C LEU A 330 20.10 3.49 0.83
N MET A 331 19.68 3.64 2.08
CA MET A 331 19.02 4.85 2.57
C MET A 331 19.93 6.08 2.43
N VAL A 332 21.23 5.96 2.71
CA VAL A 332 22.17 7.07 2.54
C VAL A 332 22.34 7.45 1.07
N LEU A 333 22.41 6.47 0.16
CA LEU A 333 22.44 6.75 -1.28
C LEU A 333 21.17 7.47 -1.73
N ASP A 334 20.00 7.09 -1.21
CA ASP A 334 18.72 7.77 -1.51
C ASP A 334 18.70 9.21 -0.97
N LEU A 335 19.28 9.47 0.21
CA LEU A 335 19.41 10.82 0.76
C LEU A 335 20.30 11.70 -0.14
N VAL A 336 21.44 11.18 -0.59
CA VAL A 336 22.37 11.89 -1.46
C VAL A 336 21.75 12.18 -2.83
N ASP A 337 21.04 11.21 -3.41
CA ASP A 337 20.39 11.36 -4.72
C ASP A 337 19.34 12.48 -4.72
N ASN A 338 18.67 12.67 -3.59
CA ASN A 338 17.63 13.69 -3.41
C ASN A 338 18.15 14.99 -2.77
N ASN A 339 19.46 15.11 -2.51
CA ASN A 339 20.09 16.23 -1.79
C ASN A 339 19.45 16.53 -0.42
N PHE A 340 19.14 15.47 0.33
CA PHE A 340 18.63 15.55 1.69
C PHE A 340 19.69 15.21 2.74
N THR A 341 19.59 15.87 3.88
CA THR A 341 20.33 15.58 5.11
C THR A 341 19.37 15.27 6.24
N THR A 342 19.80 14.45 7.20
CA THR A 342 19.01 14.07 8.38
C THR A 342 19.84 14.29 9.65
N ASP A 343 19.16 14.58 10.77
CA ASP A 343 19.76 14.66 12.10
C ASP A 343 19.31 13.52 13.02
N GLN A 344 18.38 12.67 12.58
CA GLN A 344 17.75 11.64 13.42
C GLN A 344 17.47 10.36 12.65
N ILE A 345 17.89 9.24 13.24
CA ILE A 345 17.56 7.90 12.77
C ILE A 345 16.64 7.21 13.78
N VAL A 346 15.62 6.54 13.28
CA VAL A 346 14.72 5.67 14.06
C VAL A 346 14.84 4.24 13.56
N LEU A 347 15.09 3.32 14.48
CA LEU A 347 15.21 1.90 14.22
C LEU A 347 14.10 1.14 14.94
N THR A 348 13.44 0.24 14.21
CA THR A 348 12.48 -0.72 14.76
C THR A 348 12.84 -2.12 14.32
N VAL A 349 12.99 -3.02 15.30
CA VAL A 349 13.31 -4.44 15.09
C VAL A 349 12.15 -5.29 15.58
N GLY A 350 11.59 -6.09 14.67
CA GLY A 350 10.53 -7.04 14.96
C GLY A 350 11.09 -8.46 15.05
N TYR A 351 10.84 -9.11 16.18
CA TYR A 351 11.28 -10.49 16.44
C TYR A 351 10.35 -11.52 15.79
N ASP A 352 10.88 -12.72 15.58
CA ASP A 352 10.13 -13.86 15.04
C ASP A 352 9.32 -14.58 16.14
N ILE A 353 8.28 -15.31 15.71
CA ILE A 353 7.47 -16.16 16.59
C ILE A 353 8.28 -17.36 17.10
N ASP A 354 9.26 -17.81 16.32
CA ASP A 354 10.07 -18.98 16.64
C ASP A 354 10.81 -18.82 17.98
N ASN A 355 11.05 -17.58 18.42
CA ASN A 355 11.62 -17.26 19.74
C ASN A 355 10.77 -17.75 20.93
N LEU A 356 9.45 -17.90 20.76
CA LEU A 356 8.54 -18.36 21.80
C LEU A 356 8.07 -19.80 21.58
N THR A 357 8.25 -20.35 20.38
CA THR A 357 7.89 -21.75 20.09
C THR A 357 9.08 -22.70 20.20
N ASP A 358 10.30 -22.21 20.00
CA ASP A 358 11.53 -22.99 20.22
C ASP A 358 11.79 -23.15 21.72
N PRO A 359 11.82 -24.39 22.27
CA PRO A 359 12.04 -24.63 23.69
C PRO A 359 13.36 -24.12 24.25
N ILE A 360 14.38 -23.92 23.41
CA ILE A 360 15.71 -23.46 23.83
C ILE A 360 15.67 -21.95 24.06
N ILE A 361 15.18 -21.20 23.08
CA ILE A 361 15.13 -19.73 23.11
C ILE A 361 14.08 -19.26 24.12
N SER A 362 12.92 -19.92 24.16
CA SER A 362 11.81 -19.55 25.03
C SER A 362 12.14 -19.67 26.52
N ARG A 363 13.09 -20.55 26.90
CA ARG A 363 13.56 -20.71 28.29
C ARG A 363 14.46 -19.57 28.74
N VAL A 364 15.15 -18.92 27.81
CA VAL A 364 16.09 -17.83 28.10
C VAL A 364 15.36 -16.49 28.08
N TYR A 365 14.40 -16.32 27.18
CA TYR A 365 13.68 -15.06 27.01
C TYR A 365 12.59 -14.86 28.08
N HIS A 366 12.79 -13.87 28.96
CA HIS A 366 11.84 -13.46 30.00
C HIS A 366 11.29 -12.04 29.77
N GLY A 367 11.46 -11.49 28.56
CA GLY A 367 11.06 -10.14 28.23
C GLY A 367 9.56 -9.99 27.94
N PRO A 368 9.09 -8.76 27.68
CA PRO A 368 7.69 -8.50 27.36
C PRO A 368 7.26 -9.18 26.06
N ILE A 369 6.01 -9.64 26.04
CA ILE A 369 5.37 -10.31 24.90
C ILE A 369 4.19 -9.46 24.44
N GLU A 370 4.05 -9.30 23.13
CA GLU A 370 2.91 -8.64 22.50
C GLU A 370 2.19 -9.62 21.57
N THR A 371 0.92 -9.32 21.27
CA THR A 371 0.13 -10.08 20.32
C THR A 371 0.21 -9.39 18.96
N ASP A 372 0.59 -10.13 17.91
CA ASP A 372 0.64 -9.61 16.55
C ASP A 372 -0.77 -9.43 15.94
N GLY A 373 -0.83 -8.85 14.73
CA GLY A 373 -2.10 -8.65 14.01
C GLY A 373 -2.82 -9.95 13.59
N TYR A 374 -2.18 -11.10 13.75
CA TYR A 374 -2.74 -12.43 13.51
C TYR A 374 -3.16 -13.14 14.81
N GLY A 375 -3.08 -12.46 15.97
CA GLY A 375 -3.42 -13.04 17.26
C GLY A 375 -2.32 -13.91 17.88
N ARG A 376 -1.11 -13.90 17.31
CA ARG A 376 0.01 -14.74 17.77
C ARG A 376 0.85 -13.99 18.80
N LYS A 377 1.36 -14.71 19.80
CA LYS A 377 2.30 -14.16 20.77
C LYS A 377 3.69 -14.05 20.16
N VAL A 378 4.31 -12.88 20.25
CA VAL A 378 5.67 -12.61 19.78
C VAL A 378 6.41 -11.73 20.81
N PRO A 379 7.75 -11.79 20.88
CA PRO A 379 8.51 -10.85 21.70
C PRO A 379 8.20 -9.40 21.30
N LYS A 380 8.09 -8.50 22.29
CA LYS A 380 7.85 -7.08 22.06
C LYS A 380 8.94 -6.50 21.15
N LYS A 381 8.53 -5.72 20.15
CA LYS A 381 9.46 -5.08 19.20
C LYS A 381 10.44 -4.14 19.93
N ALA A 382 11.69 -4.14 19.50
CA ALA A 382 12.65 -3.12 19.90
C ALA A 382 12.45 -1.87 19.03
N HIS A 383 12.37 -0.70 19.65
CA HIS A 383 12.14 0.57 18.95
C HIS A 383 12.88 1.69 19.67
N LYS A 384 13.75 2.41 18.96
CA LYS A 384 14.48 3.54 19.52
C LYS A 384 14.92 4.52 18.44
N SER A 385 15.09 5.78 18.81
CA SER A 385 15.67 6.83 17.98
C SER A 385 17.05 7.25 18.50
N THR A 386 17.89 7.74 17.59
CA THR A 386 19.18 8.34 17.92
C THR A 386 19.39 9.61 17.09
N ASN A 387 19.94 10.65 17.72
CA ASN A 387 20.30 11.89 17.04
C ASN A 387 21.77 11.82 16.58
N LEU A 388 22.02 12.32 15.38
CA LEU A 388 23.34 12.35 14.74
C LEU A 388 24.17 13.56 15.18
N GLY A 389 23.55 14.52 15.88
CA GLY A 389 24.20 15.73 16.41
C GLY A 389 24.33 16.88 15.40
N LYS A 390 24.38 16.56 14.10
CA LYS A 390 24.31 17.51 12.99
C LYS A 390 23.49 16.93 11.85
N PHE A 391 22.96 17.81 10.99
CA PHE A 391 22.38 17.38 9.71
C PHE A 391 23.49 16.82 8.83
N THR A 392 23.33 15.58 8.37
CA THR A 392 24.36 14.90 7.58
C THR A 392 23.76 13.90 6.61
N SER A 393 24.53 13.60 5.55
CA SER A 393 24.34 12.50 4.61
C SER A 393 25.57 11.56 4.58
N SER A 394 26.46 11.67 5.58
CA SER A 394 27.68 10.85 5.65
C SER A 394 27.35 9.38 5.88
N SER A 395 27.83 8.51 4.98
CA SER A 395 27.64 7.06 5.10
C SER A 395 28.25 6.57 6.40
N LYS A 396 29.51 6.92 6.68
CA LYS A 396 30.21 6.46 7.88
C LYS A 396 29.46 6.80 9.17
N LEU A 397 29.10 8.07 9.35
CA LEU A 397 28.46 8.53 10.58
C LEU A 397 27.08 7.86 10.80
N ILE A 398 26.27 7.78 9.75
CA ILE A 398 24.92 7.20 9.83
C ILE A 398 25.00 5.69 10.08
N ILE A 399 25.89 4.97 9.39
CA ILE A 399 26.08 3.52 9.57
C ILE A 399 26.56 3.23 10.99
N ASP A 400 27.63 3.87 11.45
CA ASP A 400 28.22 3.61 12.76
C ASP A 400 27.21 3.85 13.89
N LYS A 401 26.47 4.98 13.82
CA LYS A 401 25.44 5.29 14.82
C LYS A 401 24.25 4.34 14.76
N THR A 402 23.84 3.91 13.57
CA THR A 402 22.71 2.99 13.42
C THR A 402 23.05 1.58 13.90
N LEU A 403 24.26 1.10 13.59
CA LEU A 403 24.71 -0.22 14.05
C LEU A 403 24.92 -0.23 15.57
N ALA A 404 25.51 0.83 16.14
CA ALA A 404 25.59 0.98 17.59
C ALA A 404 24.20 0.99 18.26
N LEU A 405 23.22 1.66 17.64
CA LEU A 405 21.83 1.65 18.11
C LEU A 405 21.22 0.25 18.05
N PHE A 406 21.49 -0.52 16.99
CA PHE A 406 21.04 -1.90 16.87
C PHE A 406 21.63 -2.79 17.96
N ASP A 407 22.95 -2.69 18.18
CA ASP A 407 23.67 -3.45 19.19
C ASP A 407 23.18 -3.10 20.62
N GLU A 408 22.69 -1.87 20.84
CA GLU A 408 22.12 -1.45 22.13
C GLU A 408 20.71 -2.01 22.38
N ILE A 409 19.83 -2.02 21.37
CA ILE A 409 18.40 -2.29 21.57
C ILE A 409 17.99 -3.74 21.34
N THR A 410 18.86 -4.54 20.70
CA THR A 410 18.53 -5.92 20.33
C THR A 410 19.13 -6.93 21.29
N ASP A 411 18.40 -8.03 21.52
CA ASP A 411 18.95 -9.19 22.23
C ASP A 411 19.67 -10.09 21.22
N SER A 412 20.90 -10.48 21.53
CA SER A 412 21.73 -11.32 20.68
C SER A 412 21.18 -12.75 20.52
N ASN A 413 20.36 -13.21 21.46
CA ASN A 413 19.77 -14.56 21.45
C ASN A 413 18.47 -14.66 20.65
N LEU A 414 17.88 -13.52 20.27
CA LEU A 414 16.59 -13.50 19.59
C LEU A 414 16.73 -13.51 18.07
N LEU A 415 15.85 -14.27 17.43
CA LEU A 415 15.66 -14.31 16.00
C LEU A 415 14.83 -13.10 15.53
N ILE A 416 15.31 -12.43 14.50
CA ILE A 416 14.71 -11.22 13.93
C ILE A 416 13.97 -11.58 12.65
N ARG A 417 12.77 -11.01 12.47
CA ARG A 417 11.92 -11.21 11.29
C ARG A 417 11.72 -9.95 10.46
N ARG A 418 11.86 -8.77 11.07
CA ARG A 418 11.59 -7.49 10.42
C ARG A 418 12.53 -6.40 10.91
N LEU A 419 13.01 -5.60 9.97
CA LEU A 419 13.82 -4.42 10.20
C LEU A 419 13.13 -3.22 9.56
N THR A 420 13.01 -2.11 10.28
CA THR A 420 12.55 -0.85 9.74
C THR A 420 13.48 0.26 10.20
N ILE A 421 14.00 1.02 9.25
CA ILE A 421 14.81 2.22 9.50
C ILE A 421 14.10 3.45 8.92
N SER A 422 14.20 4.58 9.61
CA SER A 422 13.68 5.87 9.15
C SER A 422 14.70 6.97 9.41
N ALA A 423 15.01 7.75 8.38
CA ALA A 423 15.68 9.03 8.50
C ALA A 423 14.62 10.13 8.65
N ASN A 424 14.64 10.83 9.77
CA ASN A 424 13.64 11.85 10.12
C ASN A 424 14.19 13.27 9.95
N HIS A 425 13.30 14.26 10.07
CA HIS A 425 13.61 15.69 9.96
C HIS A 425 14.43 16.03 8.71
N LEU A 426 14.05 15.51 7.55
CA LEU A 426 14.82 15.74 6.34
C LEU A 426 14.83 17.22 5.97
N THR A 427 16.03 17.75 5.82
CA THR A 427 16.30 19.10 5.34
C THR A 427 17.00 19.03 4.00
N LYS A 428 16.72 19.98 3.11
CA LYS A 428 17.54 20.15 1.92
C LYS A 428 18.92 20.61 2.37
N GLU A 429 19.95 20.02 1.78
CA GLU A 429 21.32 20.43 2.05
C GLU A 429 21.48 21.92 1.73
N GLN A 430 21.86 22.71 2.74
CA GLN A 430 22.10 24.14 2.57
C GLN A 430 23.52 24.35 2.04
N THR A 431 23.67 25.13 0.98
CA THR A 431 24.98 25.48 0.38
C THR A 431 25.77 26.53 1.17
N TYR A 432 25.28 26.94 2.34
CA TYR A 432 25.89 28.02 3.14
C TYR A 432 26.08 27.53 4.57
N GLU A 433 27.31 27.14 4.90
CA GLU A 433 27.73 27.02 6.29
C GLU A 433 28.40 28.33 6.73
N GLN A 434 28.07 28.79 7.94
CA GLN A 434 28.75 29.91 8.55
C GLN A 434 30.14 29.42 8.99
N MET A 435 31.18 29.78 8.23
CA MET A 435 32.56 29.44 8.58
C MET A 435 32.96 30.07 9.92
N THR A 436 33.43 29.26 10.86
CA THR A 436 34.10 29.71 12.07
C THR A 436 35.55 30.05 11.76
N LEU A 437 36.01 31.26 12.16
CA LEU A 437 37.33 31.80 11.82
C LEU A 437 38.52 31.04 12.46
N PHE A 438 38.28 30.09 13.36
CA PHE A 438 39.30 29.53 14.27
C PHE A 438 39.32 27.99 14.39
N SER A 439 38.89 27.23 13.38
CA SER A 439 38.86 25.76 13.45
C SER A 439 39.76 25.09 12.41
N GLU A 440 41.06 24.99 12.71
CA GLU A 440 42.03 24.26 11.87
C GLU A 440 41.73 22.74 11.77
N ASN A 441 40.96 22.17 12.71
CA ASN A 441 40.52 20.77 12.70
C ASN A 441 39.32 20.47 11.78
N ASP A 442 38.65 21.50 11.24
CA ASP A 442 37.45 21.29 10.41
C ASP A 442 37.79 21.01 8.94
N ALA A 443 38.95 21.49 8.46
CA ALA A 443 39.32 21.35 7.04
C ALA A 443 39.55 19.89 6.62
N GLU A 444 40.15 19.06 7.48
CA GLU A 444 40.37 17.64 7.18
C GLU A 444 39.07 16.84 7.22
N ALA A 445 38.20 17.14 8.18
CA ALA A 445 36.89 16.52 8.28
C ALA A 445 36.01 16.89 7.09
N GLU A 446 36.04 18.16 6.67
CA GLU A 446 35.29 18.65 5.51
C GLU A 446 35.78 18.01 4.21
N ALA A 447 37.10 17.93 4.02
CA ALA A 447 37.70 17.23 2.88
C ALA A 447 37.33 15.74 2.85
N PHE A 448 37.17 15.10 4.02
CA PHE A 448 36.69 13.72 4.11
C PHE A 448 35.24 13.59 3.65
N PHE A 449 34.34 14.47 4.12
CA PHE A 449 32.92 14.44 3.74
C PHE A 449 32.72 14.72 2.24
N GLU A 450 33.44 15.68 1.67
CA GLU A 450 33.38 15.98 0.24
C GLU A 450 33.88 14.82 -0.63
N ARG A 451 34.94 14.14 -0.20
CA ARG A 451 35.43 12.91 -0.88
C ARG A 451 34.39 11.80 -0.80
N GLU A 452 33.81 11.55 0.37
CA GLU A 452 32.76 10.52 0.57
C GLU A 452 31.56 10.80 -0.36
N LYS A 453 31.11 12.05 -0.41
CA LYS A 453 30.01 12.50 -1.26
C LYS A 453 30.30 12.32 -2.74
N THR A 454 31.52 12.65 -3.18
CA THR A 454 31.95 12.45 -4.58
C THR A 454 31.90 10.97 -4.96
N VAL A 455 32.33 10.09 -4.06
CA VAL A 455 32.25 8.64 -4.27
C VAL A 455 30.79 8.18 -4.34
N GLN A 456 29.92 8.63 -3.43
CA GLN A 456 28.50 8.28 -3.43
C GLN A 456 27.81 8.71 -4.74
N LYS A 457 28.05 9.94 -5.22
CA LYS A 457 27.54 10.44 -6.50
C LYS A 457 28.01 9.59 -7.68
N THR A 458 29.29 9.24 -7.71
CA THR A 458 29.85 8.37 -8.77
C THR A 458 29.18 6.99 -8.77
N VAL A 459 28.96 6.40 -7.59
CA VAL A 459 28.25 5.12 -7.45
C VAL A 459 26.80 5.23 -7.93
N LEU A 460 26.11 6.32 -7.58
CA LEU A 460 24.74 6.60 -8.05
C LEU A 460 24.67 6.69 -9.57
N ASP A 461 25.59 7.41 -10.21
CA ASP A 461 25.62 7.58 -11.67
C ASP A 461 25.85 6.24 -12.39
N ILE A 462 26.76 5.40 -11.88
CA ILE A 462 26.99 4.06 -12.41
C ILE A 462 25.73 3.20 -12.25
N LYS A 463 25.08 3.24 -11.08
CA LYS A 463 23.85 2.48 -10.82
C LYS A 463 22.67 2.92 -11.69
N LYS A 464 22.55 4.21 -11.98
CA LYS A 464 21.52 4.75 -12.89
C LYS A 464 21.75 4.30 -14.32
N LYS A 465 23.01 4.25 -14.78
CA LYS A 465 23.35 3.89 -16.16
C LYS A 465 23.34 2.37 -16.43
N TYR A 466 23.84 1.57 -15.50
CA TYR A 466 24.07 0.13 -15.70
C TYR A 466 23.21 -0.77 -14.81
N GLY A 467 22.35 -0.18 -13.96
CA GLY A 467 21.45 -0.89 -13.06
C GLY A 467 21.95 -1.00 -11.62
N LYS A 468 21.02 -1.27 -10.69
CA LYS A 468 21.27 -1.24 -9.23
C LYS A 468 22.37 -2.21 -8.76
N ASN A 469 22.57 -3.32 -9.48
CA ASN A 469 23.59 -4.34 -9.19
C ASN A 469 24.94 -4.10 -9.91
N ALA A 470 25.11 -2.96 -10.60
CA ALA A 470 26.37 -2.66 -11.30
C ALA A 470 27.56 -2.44 -10.36
N VAL A 471 27.30 -1.93 -9.14
CA VAL A 471 28.31 -1.75 -8.09
C VAL A 471 27.76 -2.29 -6.78
N LEU A 472 28.48 -3.28 -6.24
CA LEU A 472 28.17 -3.94 -4.98
C LEU A 472 29.36 -3.82 -4.02
N LYS A 473 29.08 -3.70 -2.73
CA LYS A 473 30.11 -3.80 -1.69
C LYS A 473 30.35 -5.27 -1.37
N GLY A 474 31.54 -5.62 -0.86
CA GLY A 474 31.87 -7.01 -0.49
C GLY A 474 30.87 -7.62 0.51
N ILE A 475 30.29 -6.80 1.39
CA ILE A 475 29.24 -7.22 2.33
C ILE A 475 27.98 -7.77 1.65
N ASN A 476 27.67 -7.32 0.41
CA ASN A 476 26.50 -7.77 -0.32
C ASN A 476 26.64 -9.19 -0.89
N LEU A 477 27.85 -9.75 -0.82
CA LEU A 477 28.17 -11.11 -1.28
C LEU A 477 28.24 -12.12 -0.12
N VAL A 478 28.12 -11.66 1.13
CA VAL A 478 28.16 -12.51 2.32
C VAL A 478 26.87 -13.30 2.44
N GLU A 479 26.95 -14.55 2.92
CA GLU A 479 25.77 -15.38 3.13
C GLU A 479 24.78 -14.73 4.10
N GLY A 480 23.52 -14.55 3.67
CA GLY A 480 22.49 -13.84 4.42
C GLY A 480 22.34 -12.36 4.03
N ALA A 481 23.19 -11.84 3.14
CA ALA A 481 22.95 -10.56 2.47
C ALA A 481 21.68 -10.63 1.60
N THR A 482 21.00 -9.49 1.46
CA THR A 482 19.72 -9.41 0.73
C THR A 482 19.72 -8.32 -0.35
N ALA A 483 20.74 -7.45 -0.40
CA ALA A 483 20.75 -6.31 -1.32
C ALA A 483 20.66 -6.71 -2.80
N MET A 484 21.33 -7.79 -3.23
CA MET A 484 21.33 -8.24 -4.62
C MET A 484 19.94 -8.63 -5.12
N ASP A 485 19.24 -9.45 -4.33
CA ASP A 485 17.88 -9.89 -4.65
C ASP A 485 16.90 -8.74 -4.60
N ARG A 486 17.03 -7.85 -3.60
CA ARG A 486 16.20 -6.65 -3.47
C ARG A 486 16.38 -5.68 -4.62
N ASN A 487 17.60 -5.56 -5.14
CA ASN A 487 17.87 -4.73 -6.32
C ASN A 487 17.13 -5.23 -7.56
N ASN A 488 16.69 -6.49 -7.58
CA ASN A 488 15.86 -7.08 -8.64
C ASN A 488 14.35 -7.07 -8.32
N GLN A 489 13.93 -6.35 -7.26
CA GLN A 489 12.55 -6.27 -6.81
C GLN A 489 12.02 -4.82 -6.78
N ILE A 490 10.70 -4.68 -6.90
CA ILE A 490 9.93 -3.45 -6.65
C ILE A 490 8.80 -3.82 -5.69
N GLY A 491 8.64 -3.09 -4.58
CA GLY A 491 7.63 -3.40 -3.57
C GLY A 491 7.77 -4.80 -2.92
N GLY A 492 8.94 -5.44 -3.00
CA GLY A 492 9.17 -6.81 -2.50
C GLY A 492 8.78 -7.94 -3.46
N HIS A 493 8.38 -7.57 -4.68
CA HIS A 493 8.02 -8.47 -5.77
C HIS A 493 8.99 -8.32 -6.94
N ARG A 494 9.06 -9.32 -7.81
CA ARG A 494 9.96 -9.32 -8.97
C ARG A 494 9.68 -8.09 -9.85
N LYS A 495 10.78 -7.48 -10.30
CA LYS A 495 10.74 -6.38 -11.27
C LYS A 495 9.97 -6.75 -12.52
#